data_AF-A0A945GAZ6-F1
#
_entry.id   AF-A0A945GAZ6-F1
#
_cell.length_a   1.000
_cell.length_b   1.000
_cell.length_c   1.000
_cell.angle_alpha   90.00
_cell.angle_beta   90.00
_cell.angle_gamma   90.00
#
_symmetry.space_group_name_H-M   'P 1'
#
loop_
_entity.id
_entity.type
_entity.pdbx_description
1 polymer ?
#
loop_
_entity_poly.entity_id
_entity_poly.type
_entity_poly.pdbx_seq_one_letter_code
_entity_poly.pdbx_strand_id
1 'polypeptide(L)'
;MFDFGFWEIAIIGVITLIVVGPERLPALARKAGVIMGKLNKFLNKVKADINEELKTDELKEHLSMDDEKSIISDISNEAKSSVDLFNQNDAQQDDSKL
;
A
#
# COMPACT_ATOMS: atom_id res chain seq x y z
N MET A 1 4.67 -10.63 -7.16
CA MET A 1 5.92 -11.37 -6.84
C MET A 1 6.45 -10.94 -5.48
N PHE A 2 5.67 -11.27 -4.45
CA PHE A 2 6.02 -11.20 -3.03
C PHE A 2 5.18 -12.29 -2.35
N ASP A 3 5.57 -13.54 -2.56
CA ASP A 3 5.03 -14.68 -1.80
C ASP A 3 5.70 -14.67 -0.42
N PHE A 4 5.25 -13.77 0.46
CA PHE A 4 5.61 -13.84 1.87
C PHE A 4 4.67 -14.82 2.55
N GLY A 5 5.07 -16.09 2.55
CA GLY A 5 4.43 -17.12 3.33
C GLY A 5 4.79 -17.01 4.81
N PHE A 6 4.17 -17.89 5.61
CA PHE A 6 4.49 -18.04 7.02
C PHE A 6 5.98 -18.35 7.24
N TRP A 7 6.59 -19.09 6.29
CA TRP A 7 7.97 -19.52 6.36
C TRP A 7 8.97 -18.37 6.21
N GLU A 8 8.73 -17.45 5.28
CA GLU A 8 9.56 -16.26 5.09
C GLU A 8 9.56 -15.38 6.35
N ILE A 9 8.38 -15.13 6.94
CA ILE A 9 8.27 -14.35 8.19
C ILE A 9 8.99 -15.05 9.33
N ALA A 10 8.90 -16.38 9.45
CA ALA A 10 9.61 -17.13 10.47
C ALA A 10 11.14 -17.01 10.33
N ILE A 11 11.68 -17.13 9.11
CA ILE A 11 13.11 -16.97 8.82
C ILE A 11 13.59 -15.57 9.20
N ILE A 12 12.86 -14.53 8.76
CA ILE A 12 13.20 -13.14 9.10
C ILE A 12 13.17 -12.94 10.61
N GLY A 13 12.18 -13.51 11.29
CA GLY A 13 12.09 -13.50 12.76
C GLY A 13 13.33 -14.08 13.42
N VAL A 14 13.79 -15.26 12.98
CA VAL A 14 14.99 -15.93 13.51
C VAL A 14 16.25 -15.09 13.26
N ILE A 15 16.43 -14.56 12.05
CA ILE A 15 17.58 -13.71 11.73
C ILE A 15 17.58 -12.45 12.60
N THR A 16 16.42 -11.81 12.74
CA THR A 16 16.28 -10.60 13.57
C THR A 16 16.55 -10.90 15.05
N LEU A 17 16.10 -12.05 15.54
CA LEU A 17 16.40 -12.57 16.88
C LEU A 17 17.90 -12.75 17.12
N ILE A 18 18.66 -13.22 16.13
CA ILE A 18 20.12 -13.40 16.23
C ILE A 18 20.84 -12.06 16.23
N VAL A 19 20.48 -11.15 15.31
CA VAL A 19 21.18 -9.87 15.13
C VAL A 19 20.91 -8.90 16.27
N VAL A 20 19.64 -8.77 16.65
CA VAL A 20 19.18 -7.81 17.67
C VAL A 20 19.20 -8.43 19.07
N GLY A 21 18.95 -9.73 19.15
CA GLY A 21 18.79 -10.46 20.41
C GLY A 21 17.31 -10.57 20.83
N PRO A 22 16.88 -11.74 21.37
CA PRO A 22 15.49 -11.99 21.82
C PRO A 22 15.00 -11.04 22.89
N GLU A 23 15.90 -10.54 23.73
CA GLU A 23 15.54 -9.64 24.84
C GLU A 23 15.34 -8.20 24.37
N ARG A 24 15.97 -7.80 23.26
CA ARG A 24 16.04 -6.40 22.80
C ARG A 24 14.99 -6.08 21.72
N LEU A 25 14.67 -7.07 20.88
CA LEU A 25 13.59 -7.00 19.89
C LEU A 25 12.23 -6.53 20.48
N PRO A 26 11.72 -7.14 21.58
CA PRO A 26 10.45 -6.72 22.18
C PRO A 26 10.54 -5.33 22.82
N ALA A 27 11.69 -4.95 23.35
CA ALA A 27 11.90 -3.61 23.90
C ALA A 27 11.86 -2.52 22.81
N LEU A 28 12.46 -2.79 21.64
CA LEU A 28 12.41 -1.92 20.47
C LEU A 28 10.99 -1.82 19.90
N ALA A 29 10.31 -2.95 19.73
CA ALA A 29 8.92 -2.99 19.27
C ALA A 29 7.99 -2.21 20.22
N ARG A 30 8.17 -2.35 21.55
CA ARG A 30 7.41 -1.57 22.54
C ARG A 30 7.67 -0.06 22.42
N LYS A 31 8.94 0.35 22.30
CA LYS A 31 9.30 1.77 22.15
C LYS A 31 8.70 2.37 20.89
N ALA A 32 8.84 1.68 19.75
CA ALA A 32 8.26 2.09 18.48
C ALA A 32 6.72 2.11 18.54
N GLY A 33 6.11 1.08 19.13
CA GLY A 33 4.66 0.97 19.29
C GLY A 33 4.06 2.07 20.16
N VAL A 34 4.75 2.50 21.22
CA VAL A 34 4.29 3.64 22.05
C VAL A 34 4.29 4.94 21.25
N ILE A 35 5.31 5.17 20.41
CA ILE A 35 5.40 6.38 19.57
C ILE A 35 4.30 6.35 18.49
N MET A 36 4.13 5.20 17.82
CA MET A 36 3.09 5.02 16.80
C MET A 36 1.68 5.13 17.41
N GLY A 37 1.47 4.58 18.61
CA GLY A 37 0.21 4.67 19.33
C GLY A 37 -0.13 6.11 19.74
N LYS A 38 0.86 6.90 20.16
CA LYS A 38 0.68 8.33 20.42
C LYS A 38 0.31 9.11 19.16
N LEU A 39 0.95 8.80 18.04
CA LEU A 39 0.63 9.41 16.74
C LEU A 39 -0.80 9.07 16.31
N ASN A 40 -1.20 7.80 16.36
CA ASN A 40 -2.56 7.38 16.05
C ASN A 40 -3.59 8.08 16.96
N LYS A 41 -3.30 8.22 18.25
CA LYS A 41 -4.17 8.95 19.18
C LYS A 41 -4.25 10.43 18.85
N PHE A 42 -3.16 11.05 18.43
CA PHE A 42 -3.12 12.44 18.00
C PHE A 42 -3.91 12.66 16.70
N LEU A 43 -3.73 11.79 15.70
CA LEU A 43 -4.51 11.83 14.45
C LEU A 43 -6.00 11.64 14.71
N ASN A 44 -6.38 10.72 15.62
CA ASN A 44 -7.77 10.52 15.99
C ASN A 44 -8.34 11.72 16.75
N LYS A 45 -7.55 12.37 17.62
CA LYS A 45 -7.96 13.60 18.31
C LYS A 45 -8.14 14.76 17.33
N VAL A 46 -7.19 14.96 16.41
CA VAL A 46 -7.29 15.98 15.37
C VAL A 46 -8.47 15.70 14.44
N LYS A 47 -8.69 14.45 14.02
CA LYS A 47 -9.91 14.07 13.26
C LYS A 47 -11.19 14.34 14.04
N ALA A 48 -11.22 14.10 15.36
CA ALA A 48 -12.39 14.35 16.20
C ALA A 48 -12.65 15.85 16.37
N ASP A 49 -11.61 16.64 16.68
CA ASP A 49 -11.68 18.10 16.79
C ASP A 49 -12.13 18.71 15.42
N ILE A 50 -11.62 18.18 14.30
CA ILE A 50 -12.04 18.57 12.95
C ILE A 50 -13.47 18.14 12.65
N ASN A 51 -13.95 16.98 13.11
CA ASN A 51 -15.35 16.54 12.90
C ASN A 51 -16.36 17.37 13.72
N GLU A 52 -15.93 17.93 14.85
CA GLU A 52 -16.79 18.77 15.69
C GLU A 52 -16.94 20.19 15.12
N GLU A 53 -15.92 20.69 14.42
CA GLU A 53 -15.92 22.03 13.79
C GLU A 53 -16.31 22.00 12.29
N LEU A 54 -15.97 20.93 11.57
CA LEU A 54 -16.41 20.62 10.20
C LEU A 54 -17.55 19.61 10.26
N LYS A 55 -18.74 20.13 10.54
CA LYS A 55 -19.99 19.43 10.32
C LYS A 55 -20.23 19.29 8.81
N THR A 56 -19.43 18.47 8.11
CA THR A 56 -19.53 18.46 6.65
C THR A 56 -19.22 17.11 6.00
N ASP A 57 -20.25 16.61 5.33
CA ASP A 57 -20.23 15.62 4.25
C ASP A 57 -19.16 15.89 3.16
N GLU A 58 -18.48 17.04 3.16
CA GLU A 58 -17.48 17.46 2.18
C GLU A 58 -16.12 16.74 2.29
N LEU A 59 -15.70 16.30 3.48
CA LEU A 59 -14.43 15.57 3.63
C LEU A 59 -14.56 14.10 3.23
N LYS A 60 -15.78 13.57 3.26
CA LYS A 60 -16.11 12.26 2.73
C LYS A 60 -16.08 12.30 1.20
N GLU A 61 -16.49 13.38 0.56
CA GLU A 61 -16.49 13.51 -0.91
C GLU A 61 -15.06 13.54 -1.52
N HIS A 62 -14.07 14.12 -0.84
CA HIS A 62 -12.69 14.20 -1.36
C HIS A 62 -11.77 13.02 -0.96
N LEU A 63 -12.17 12.18 -0.01
CA LEU A 63 -11.41 11.00 0.43
C LEU A 63 -12.10 9.67 0.12
N SER A 64 -13.39 9.69 -0.21
CA SER A 64 -14.11 8.48 -0.60
C SER A 64 -13.84 8.19 -2.06
N MET A 65 -12.73 7.53 -2.35
CA MET A 65 -12.61 6.51 -3.41
C MET A 65 -12.96 6.89 -4.88
N ASP A 66 -13.51 8.07 -5.18
CA ASP A 66 -13.96 8.48 -6.51
C ASP A 66 -12.79 9.04 -7.33
N ASP A 67 -11.88 9.81 -6.69
CA ASP A 67 -10.65 10.30 -7.32
C ASP A 67 -9.60 9.19 -7.52
N GLU A 68 -9.45 8.28 -6.56
CA GLU A 68 -8.50 7.17 -6.71
C GLU A 68 -9.01 6.16 -7.76
N LYS A 69 -10.32 5.91 -7.81
CA LYS A 69 -10.92 5.03 -8.81
C LYS A 69 -10.94 5.65 -10.20
N SER A 70 -11.08 6.98 -10.34
CA SER A 70 -10.96 7.66 -11.64
C SER A 70 -9.54 7.57 -12.18
N ILE A 71 -8.53 7.89 -11.35
CA ILE A 71 -7.10 7.83 -11.72
C ILE A 71 -6.68 6.40 -12.04
N ILE A 72 -7.07 5.41 -11.22
CA ILE A 72 -6.77 4.00 -11.50
C ILE A 72 -7.50 3.53 -12.77
N SER A 73 -8.72 4.01 -13.04
CA SER A 73 -9.46 3.64 -14.26
C SER A 73 -8.86 4.25 -15.53
N ASP A 74 -8.40 5.49 -15.48
CA ASP A 74 -7.77 6.18 -16.61
C ASP A 74 -6.42 5.55 -16.94
N ILE A 75 -5.60 5.28 -15.91
CA ILE A 75 -4.33 4.55 -16.07
C ILE A 75 -4.58 3.14 -16.60
N SER A 76 -5.63 2.44 -16.12
CA SER A 76 -5.93 1.09 -16.59
C SER A 76 -6.42 1.05 -18.05
N ASN A 77 -7.15 2.07 -18.49
CA ASN A 77 -7.63 2.19 -19.86
C ASN A 77 -6.52 2.59 -20.82
N GLU A 78 -5.64 3.50 -20.41
CA GLU A 78 -4.46 3.87 -21.19
C GLU A 78 -3.44 2.72 -21.25
N ALA A 79 -3.25 1.98 -20.16
CA ALA A 79 -2.45 0.76 -20.13
C ALA A 79 -3.06 -0.35 -21.01
N LYS A 80 -4.38 -0.53 -21.03
CA LYS A 80 -5.05 -1.47 -21.94
C LYS A 80 -4.90 -1.04 -23.39
N SER A 81 -5.11 0.24 -23.70
CA SER A 81 -4.94 0.76 -25.06
C SER A 81 -3.50 0.62 -25.54
N SER A 82 -2.51 0.81 -24.67
CA SER A 82 -1.11 0.59 -25.04
C SER A 82 -0.77 -0.89 -25.12
N VAL A 83 -1.28 -1.75 -24.24
CA VAL A 83 -1.12 -3.21 -24.32
C VAL A 83 -1.75 -3.78 -25.59
N ASP A 84 -2.92 -3.30 -26.03
CA ASP A 84 -3.57 -3.76 -27.28
C ASP A 84 -2.77 -3.32 -28.52
N LEU A 85 -2.13 -2.15 -28.47
CA LEU A 85 -1.19 -1.70 -29.51
C LEU A 85 0.09 -2.54 -29.52
N PHE A 86 0.59 -2.98 -28.36
CA PHE A 86 1.72 -3.91 -28.30
C PHE A 86 1.33 -5.32 -28.79
N ASN A 87 0.14 -5.81 -28.42
CA ASN A 87 -0.34 -7.15 -28.80
C ASN A 87 -0.69 -7.23 -30.31
N GLN A 88 -1.04 -6.11 -30.94
CA GLN A 88 -1.24 -6.03 -32.39
C GLN A 88 0.09 -6.05 -33.17
N ASN A 89 1.18 -5.56 -32.57
CA ASN A 89 2.51 -5.58 -33.20
C ASN A 89 3.20 -6.95 -33.12
N ASP A 90 2.86 -7.79 -32.14
CA ASP A 90 3.39 -9.17 -32.04
C ASP A 90 2.66 -10.17 -32.97
N ALA A 91 1.45 -9.87 -33.44
CA ALA A 91 0.71 -10.73 -34.38
C ALA A 91 1.09 -10.52 -35.86
N GLN A 92 1.92 -9.51 -36.19
CA GLN A 92 2.41 -9.28 -37.56
C GLN A 92 3.90 -9.61 -37.73
N GLN A 93 4.58 -10.10 -36.69
CA GLN A 93 5.99 -10.45 -36.74
C GLN A 93 6.25 -11.97 -36.62
N ASP A 94 5.32 -12.83 -37.06
CA ASP A 94 5.57 -14.28 -37.21
C ASP A 94 5.37 -14.82 -38.64
N ASP A 95 4.83 -14.03 -39.58
CA ASP A 95 4.53 -14.51 -40.96
C ASP A 95 5.56 -14.09 -42.04
N SER A 96 6.69 -13.46 -41.68
CA SER A 96 7.72 -13.06 -42.68
C SER A 96 9.03 -13.87 -42.62
N LYS A 97 9.08 -14.97 -41.88
CA LYS A 97 10.20 -15.92 -41.96
C LYS A 97 9.70 -17.35 -41.99
N LEU A 98 9.27 -17.80 -43.18
CA LEU A 98 9.56 -19.11 -43.78
C LEU A 98 9.12 -19.12 -45.25
#